data_AF-A0A3A0AR51-F1
#
_entry.id   AF-A0A3A0AR51-F1
#
_cell.length_a   1.000
_cell.length_b   1.000
_cell.length_c   1.000
_cell.angle_alpha   90.00
_cell.angle_beta   90.00
_cell.angle_gamma   90.00
#
_symmetry.space_group_name_H-M   'P 1'
#
loop_
_entity.id
_entity.type
_entity.pdbx_description
1 polymer ?
#
loop_
_entity_poly.entity_id
_entity_poly.type
_entity_poly.pdbx_seq_one_letter_code
_entity_poly.pdbx_strand_id
1 'polypeptide(L)'
;MSEGIRPLVADEQCDGCTDCLQVCPAYHNDHRPLLVQPGLVPGVLPAYGPALELWEGYAVDPEIRLMGSSGGVLTALGLYCIELGGMHGVLQIAGDPSDPVRN
;
A
#
# COMPACT_ATOMS: atom_id res chain seq x y z
N MET A 1 -9.91 -4.68 20.41
CA MET A 1 -8.76 -3.80 20.14
C MET A 1 -9.31 -2.55 19.45
N SER A 2 -9.68 -1.52 20.21
CA SER A 2 -10.43 -0.35 19.69
C SER A 2 -9.57 0.69 18.98
N GLU A 3 -8.25 0.64 19.11
CA GLU A 3 -7.37 1.75 18.70
C GLU A 3 -6.42 1.45 17.55
N GLY A 4 -6.39 0.21 17.02
CA GLY A 4 -5.45 -0.21 15.98
C GLY A 4 -3.99 -0.26 16.46
N ILE A 5 -3.05 -0.44 15.53
CA ILE A 5 -1.61 -0.36 15.82
C ILE A 5 -1.20 1.11 15.64
N ARG A 6 -1.05 1.84 16.74
CA ARG A 6 -0.53 3.22 16.73
C ARG A 6 0.80 3.30 17.46
N PRO A 7 1.72 4.17 17.01
CA PRO A 7 2.93 4.47 17.77
C PRO A 7 2.57 4.95 19.17
N LEU A 8 3.21 4.38 20.19
CA LEU A 8 3.11 4.82 21.56
C LEU A 8 4.36 5.64 21.88
N VAL A 9 4.18 6.83 22.45
CA VAL A 9 5.29 7.61 23.00
C VAL A 9 5.55 7.06 24.41
N ALA A 10 6.75 6.55 24.64
CA ALA A 10 7.13 6.02 25.95
C ALA A 10 7.69 7.15 26.84
N ASP A 11 7.09 7.31 28.02
CA ASP A 11 7.39 8.43 28.92
C ASP A 11 8.79 8.39 29.53
N GLU A 12 9.42 7.21 29.65
CA GLU A 12 10.68 7.03 30.37
C GLU A 12 11.89 7.70 29.68
N GLN A 13 11.79 8.01 28.38
CA GLN A 13 12.88 8.56 27.56
C GLN A 13 12.42 9.77 26.72
N CYS A 14 11.19 10.21 26.91
CA CYS A 14 10.61 11.36 26.22
C CYS A 14 10.80 12.62 27.07
N ASP A 15 11.31 13.69 26.47
CA ASP A 15 11.46 15.00 27.12
C ASP A 15 10.21 15.90 26.99
N GLY A 16 9.15 15.37 26.37
CA GLY A 16 7.89 16.08 26.15
C GLY A 16 7.86 16.97 24.90
N CYS A 17 8.85 16.88 24.00
CA CYS A 17 8.77 17.52 22.69
C CYS A 17 7.69 16.87 21.78
N THR A 18 7.42 17.48 20.62
CA THR A 18 6.44 16.96 19.63
C THR A 18 7.05 16.71 18.25
N ASP A 19 8.37 16.80 18.12
CA ASP A 19 9.08 16.70 16.83
C ASP A 19 8.84 15.34 16.15
N CYS A 20 8.78 14.27 16.94
CA CYS A 20 8.44 12.93 16.44
C CYS A 20 7.02 12.85 15.86
N LEU A 21 6.06 13.61 16.42
CA LEU A 21 4.69 13.67 15.91
C LEU A 21 4.60 14.42 14.58
N GLN A 22 5.48 15.41 14.37
CA GLN A 22 5.56 16.16 13.11
C GLN A 22 5.96 15.29 11.92
N VAL A 23 6.80 14.28 12.14
CA VAL A 23 7.26 13.36 11.09
C VAL A 23 6.52 12.03 11.07
N CYS A 24 5.68 11.75 12.08
CA CYS A 24 4.97 10.49 12.19
C CYS A 24 3.84 10.39 11.15
N PRO A 25 3.91 9.44 10.20
CA PRO A 25 2.85 9.28 9.20
C PRO A 25 1.51 8.88 9.84
N ALA A 26 1.55 8.13 10.94
CA ALA A 26 0.34 7.67 11.63
C ALA A 26 -0.35 8.77 12.47
N TYR A 27 0.36 9.84 12.83
CA TYR A 27 -0.21 10.94 13.61
C TYR A 27 -1.00 11.93 12.74
N HIS A 28 -0.47 12.23 11.53
CA HIS A 28 -1.10 13.18 10.61
C HIS A 28 -2.05 12.56 9.59
N ASN A 29 -2.01 11.25 9.37
CA ASN A 29 -2.93 10.60 8.43
C ASN A 29 -4.36 10.46 9.00
N ASP A 30 -5.17 11.49 8.79
CA ASP A 30 -6.62 11.42 9.00
C ASP A 30 -7.33 10.90 7.74
N HIS A 31 -7.78 9.64 7.79
CA HIS A 31 -8.52 9.01 6.70
C HIS A 31 -10.04 9.22 6.78
N ARG A 32 -10.57 9.89 7.81
CA ARG A 32 -12.02 10.13 7.93
C ARG A 32 -12.63 10.86 6.72
N PRO A 33 -11.97 11.88 6.13
CA PRO A 33 -12.51 12.54 4.93
C PRO A 33 -12.68 11.61 3.74
N LEU A 34 -11.84 10.56 3.63
CA LEU A 34 -11.97 9.57 2.56
C LEU A 34 -13.26 8.78 2.68
N LEU A 35 -13.79 8.56 3.89
CA LEU A 35 -15.00 7.75 4.14
C LEU A 35 -16.29 8.38 3.63
N VAL A 36 -16.28 9.69 3.33
CA VAL A 36 -17.45 10.43 2.83
C VAL A 36 -17.29 10.86 1.38
N GLN A 37 -16.26 10.37 0.69
CA GLN A 37 -16.03 10.69 -0.70
C GLN A 37 -17.17 10.13 -1.58
N PRO A 38 -17.70 10.93 -2.53
CA PRO A 38 -18.68 10.42 -3.48
C PRO A 38 -18.08 9.29 -4.34
N GLY A 39 -18.89 8.27 -4.66
CA GLY A 39 -18.50 7.18 -5.55
C GLY A 39 -17.79 6.00 -4.86
N LEU A 40 -17.70 5.99 -3.53
CA LEU A 40 -17.22 4.83 -2.80
C LEU A 40 -18.15 3.63 -2.95
N VAL A 41 -17.56 2.42 -2.93
CA VAL A 41 -18.27 1.15 -2.86
C VAL A 41 -18.46 0.77 -1.38
N PRO A 42 -19.66 0.93 -0.78
CA PRO A 42 -19.82 0.76 0.67
C PRO A 42 -19.59 -0.69 1.13
N GLY A 43 -19.87 -1.66 0.25
CA GLY A 43 -19.76 -3.09 0.55
C GLY A 43 -18.33 -3.58 0.81
N VAL A 44 -17.31 -2.88 0.30
CA VAL A 44 -15.90 -3.29 0.48
C VAL A 44 -15.21 -2.55 1.63
N LEU A 45 -15.83 -1.51 2.17
CA LEU A 45 -15.28 -0.67 3.24
C LEU A 45 -14.76 -1.48 4.45
N PRO A 46 -15.47 -2.51 4.97
CA PRO A 46 -14.99 -3.24 6.15
C PRO A 46 -13.70 -4.04 5.92
N ALA A 47 -13.45 -4.48 4.69
CA ALA A 47 -12.32 -5.36 4.37
C ALA A 47 -11.15 -4.62 3.70
N TYR A 48 -11.46 -3.61 2.88
CA TYR A 48 -10.49 -2.93 2.02
C TYR A 48 -10.38 -1.42 2.28
N GLY A 49 -11.25 -0.84 3.11
CA GLY A 49 -11.31 0.60 3.33
C GLY A 49 -12.02 1.36 2.19
N PRO A 50 -11.91 2.70 2.14
CA PRO A 50 -12.60 3.52 1.15
C PRO A 50 -12.03 3.29 -0.25
N ALA A 51 -12.74 2.50 -1.05
CA ALA A 51 -12.40 2.22 -2.44
C ALA A 51 -13.46 2.78 -3.39
N LEU A 52 -13.02 3.38 -4.49
CA LEU A 52 -13.89 3.82 -5.58
C LEU A 52 -14.36 2.63 -6.42
N GLU A 53 -13.47 1.67 -6.66
CA GLU A 53 -13.70 0.50 -7.50
C GLU A 53 -12.82 -0.67 -7.04
N LEU A 54 -13.21 -1.90 -7.38
CA LEU A 54 -12.42 -3.10 -7.17
C LEU A 54 -12.31 -3.86 -8.49
N TRP A 55 -11.09 -4.16 -8.90
CA TRP A 55 -10.79 -4.82 -10.16
C TRP A 55 -10.05 -6.13 -9.88
N GLU A 56 -10.43 -7.18 -10.59
CA GLU A 56 -9.75 -8.47 -10.57
C GLU A 56 -9.16 -8.75 -11.95
N GLY A 57 -7.91 -9.21 -11.97
CA GLY A 57 -7.19 -9.47 -13.21
C GLY A 57 -5.87 -10.18 -12.97
N TYR A 58 -5.20 -10.53 -14.05
CA TYR A 58 -3.91 -11.22 -14.06
C TYR A 58 -3.11 -10.83 -15.30
N ALA A 59 -1.80 -11.08 -15.30
CA ALA A 59 -0.95 -10.87 -16.47
C ALA A 59 -1.29 -11.86 -17.59
N VAL A 60 -1.49 -11.36 -18.80
CA VAL A 60 -1.70 -12.22 -19.99
C VAL A 60 -0.41 -12.86 -20.47
N ASP A 61 0.74 -12.28 -20.12
CA ASP A 61 2.04 -12.90 -20.33
C ASP A 61 2.21 -14.12 -19.38
N PRO A 62 2.49 -15.31 -19.92
CA PRO A 62 2.51 -16.54 -19.15
C PRO A 62 3.66 -16.61 -18.14
N GLU A 63 4.81 -15.99 -18.43
CA GLU A 63 5.96 -15.98 -17.53
C GLU A 63 5.71 -15.04 -16.35
N ILE A 64 5.23 -13.83 -16.64
CA ILE A 64 4.86 -12.85 -15.61
C ILE A 64 3.75 -13.40 -14.71
N ARG A 65 2.76 -14.07 -15.30
CA ARG A 65 1.67 -14.69 -14.53
C ARG A 65 2.16 -15.79 -13.61
N LEU A 66 3.08 -16.63 -14.08
CA LEU A 66 3.64 -17.74 -13.31
C LEU A 66 4.48 -17.23 -12.12
N MET A 67 5.28 -16.19 -12.34
CA MET A 67 6.23 -15.68 -11.35
C MET A 67 5.60 -14.73 -10.33
N GLY A 68 4.49 -14.06 -10.68
CA GLY A 68 3.87 -13.05 -9.82
C GLY A 68 2.93 -13.61 -8.77
N SER A 69 3.14 -13.27 -7.49
CA SER A 69 2.24 -13.67 -6.38
C SER A 69 0.81 -13.15 -6.53
N SER A 70 0.61 -12.00 -7.18
CA SER A 70 -0.71 -11.43 -7.52
C SER A 70 -1.18 -11.84 -8.93
N GLY A 71 -0.74 -12.98 -9.43
CA GLY A 71 -0.96 -13.38 -10.83
C GLY A 71 -0.27 -12.45 -11.84
N GLY A 72 0.76 -11.72 -11.40
CA GLY A 72 1.56 -10.83 -12.24
C GLY A 72 0.92 -9.48 -12.59
N VAL A 73 -0.27 -9.16 -12.06
CA VAL A 73 -1.02 -7.95 -12.47
C VAL A 73 -0.25 -6.65 -12.23
N LEU A 74 0.43 -6.51 -11.08
CA LEU A 74 1.20 -5.31 -10.76
C LEU A 74 2.41 -5.15 -11.68
N THR A 75 3.09 -6.26 -12.01
CA THR A 75 4.20 -6.26 -12.97
C THR A 75 3.75 -5.84 -14.36
N ALA A 76 2.61 -6.37 -14.84
CA ALA A 76 2.06 -6.01 -16.13
C ALA A 76 1.67 -4.52 -16.21
N LEU A 77 1.07 -3.97 -15.15
CA LEU A 77 0.77 -2.53 -15.08
C LEU A 77 2.03 -1.67 -15.02
N GLY A 78 3.06 -2.10 -14.27
CA GLY A 78 4.34 -1.42 -14.22
C GLY A 78 5.05 -1.37 -15.58
N LEU A 79 5.05 -2.48 -16.31
CA LEU A 79 5.57 -2.55 -17.68
C LEU A 79 4.80 -1.63 -18.62
N TYR A 80 3.46 -1.66 -18.59
CA TYR A 80 2.63 -0.74 -19.36
C TYR A 80 3.02 0.72 -19.09
N CYS A 81 3.15 1.10 -17.82
CA CYS A 81 3.53 2.46 -17.43
C CYS A 81 4.91 2.89 -17.97
N ILE A 82 5.89 1.99 -17.98
CA ILE A 82 7.24 2.29 -18.49
C ILE A 82 7.26 2.33 -20.02
N GLU A 83 6.72 1.29 -20.67
CA GLU A 83 6.85 1.07 -22.11
C GLU A 83 5.92 1.97 -22.93
N LEU A 84 4.71 2.23 -22.40
CA LEU A 84 3.64 2.94 -23.11
C LEU A 84 3.19 4.20 -22.37
N GLY A 85 3.25 4.21 -21.04
CA GLY A 85 2.80 5.32 -20.20
C GLY A 85 3.81 6.46 -20.02
N GLY A 86 5.05 6.30 -20.53
CA GLY A 86 6.09 7.33 -20.45
C GLY A 86 6.70 7.51 -19.05
N MET A 87 6.52 6.55 -18.14
CA MET A 87 7.15 6.57 -16.83
C MET A 87 8.62 6.16 -16.93
N HIS A 88 9.49 6.84 -16.19
CA HIS A 88 10.94 6.59 -16.23
C HIS A 88 11.36 5.29 -15.55
N GLY A 89 10.52 4.73 -14.67
CA GLY A 89 10.83 3.50 -13.94
C GLY A 89 9.76 3.16 -12.92
N VAL A 90 9.97 2.03 -12.23
CA VAL A 90 9.09 1.50 -11.18
C VAL A 90 9.94 1.22 -9.94
N LEU A 91 9.49 1.73 -8.79
CA LEU A 91 10.06 1.39 -7.48
C LEU A 91 9.30 0.19 -6.91
N GLN A 92 10.02 -0.88 -6.61
CA GLN A 92 9.46 -2.13 -6.12
C GLN A 92 10.42 -2.76 -5.11
N ILE A 93 9.86 -3.60 -4.23
CA ILE A 93 10.63 -4.41 -3.30
C ILE A 93 10.93 -5.75 -3.99
N ALA A 94 12.21 -6.07 -4.13
CA ALA A 94 12.64 -7.37 -4.62
C ALA A 94 12.63 -8.40 -3.48
N GLY A 95 12.50 -9.69 -3.81
CA GLY A 95 12.74 -10.76 -2.85
C GLY A 95 14.23 -11.03 -2.68
N ASP A 96 14.63 -11.47 -1.48
CA ASP A 96 16.01 -11.91 -1.22
C ASP A 96 16.31 -13.15 -2.10
N PRO A 97 17.39 -13.14 -2.90
CA PRO A 97 17.73 -14.24 -3.81
C PRO A 97 18.13 -15.53 -3.08
N SER A 98 18.44 -15.46 -1.79
CA SER A 98 18.86 -16.58 -0.93
C SER A 98 17.79 -17.01 0.07
N ASP A 99 16.78 -16.17 0.34
CA ASP A 99 15.69 -16.45 1.28
C ASP A 99 14.33 -15.95 0.71
N PRO A 100 13.52 -16.82 0.09
CA PRO A 100 12.30 -16.41 -0.63
C PRO A 100 11.18 -15.86 0.26
N VAL A 101 11.30 -15.91 1.59
CA VAL A 101 10.35 -15.27 2.51
C VAL A 101 10.80 -13.89 2.99
N ARG A 102 11.94 -13.40 2.50
CA ARG A 102 12.49 -12.07 2.81
C ARG A 102 12.48 -11.15 1.59
N ASN A 103 12.58 -9.86 1.90
CA ASN A 103 12.75 -8.74 0.98
C ASN A 103 14.15 -8.15 1.15
#